data_AF-G3V542-F1
#
_entry.id   AF-G3V542-F1
#
_cell.length_a   1.000
_cell.length_b   1.000
_cell.length_c   1.000
_cell.angle_alpha   90.00
_cell.angle_beta   90.00
_cell.angle_gamma   90.00
#
_symmetry.space_group_name_H-M   'P 1'
#
loop_
_entity.id
_entity.type
_entity.pdbx_description
1 polymer ?
#
loop_
_entity_poly.entity_id
_entity_poly.type
_entity_poly.pdbx_seq_one_letter_code
_entity_poly.pdbx_strand_id
1 'polypeptide(L)' 'MDSVRSGAFGHLFRPDNFIFGQSGAGNNWAKGHYTEGAELVDSVLD' A
#
# COMPACT_ATOMS: atom_id res chain seq x y z
N MET A 1 2.10 7.93 1.33
CA MET A 1 0.63 8.04 1.48
C MET A 1 0.21 9.42 1.92
N ASP A 2 0.88 10.01 2.91
CA ASP A 2 0.47 11.29 3.50
C ASP A 2 0.38 12.44 2.49
N SER A 3 1.34 12.53 1.55
CA SER A 3 1.32 13.54 0.48
C SER A 3 0.13 13.39 -0.48
N VAL A 4 -0.38 12.17 -0.68
CA VAL A 4 -1.56 11.93 -1.50
C VAL A 4 -2.81 12.39 -0.75
N ARG A 5 -2.90 12.09 0.55
CA ARG A 5 -4.02 12.53 1.41
C ARG A 5 -4.07 14.04 1.60
N SER A 6 -2.91 14.71 1.69
CA SER A 6 -2.81 16.16 1.86
C SER A 6 -2.83 16.96 0.55
N GLY A 7 -2.84 16.30 -0.61
CA GLY A 7 -2.81 16.94 -1.91
C GLY A 7 -4.14 17.56 -2.31
N ALA A 8 -4.15 18.40 -3.35
CA ALA A 8 -5.35 19.07 -3.86
C ALA A 8 -6.51 18.11 -4.22
N PHE A 9 -6.19 16.85 -4.54
CA PHE A 9 -7.15 15.80 -4.87
C PHE A 9 -7.25 14.70 -3.79
N GLY A 10 -6.71 14.92 -2.59
CA GLY A 10 -6.66 13.90 -1.54
C GLY A 10 -8.03 13.42 -1.08
N HIS A 11 -9.06 14.29 -1.18
CA HIS A 11 -10.45 13.96 -0.84
C HIS A 11 -11.23 13.24 -1.95
N LEU A 12 -10.63 13.04 -3.13
CA LEU A 12 -11.25 12.26 -4.21
C LEU A 12 -11.31 10.76 -3.88
N PHE A 13 -10.36 10.29 -3.07
CA PHE A 13 -10.21 8.87 -2.72
C PHE A 13 -10.81 8.60 -1.35
N ARG A 14 -11.53 7.47 -1.21
CA ARG A 14 -12.07 7.04 0.08
C ARG A 14 -10.92 6.66 1.02
N PRO A 15 -10.88 7.18 2.27
CA PRO A 15 -9.82 6.88 3.24
C PRO A 15 -9.58 5.38 3.48
N ASP A 16 -10.64 4.57 3.39
CA ASP A 16 -10.61 3.13 3.66
C ASP A 16 -9.92 2.33 2.56
N ASN A 17 -9.90 2.84 1.32
CA ASN A 17 -9.28 2.15 0.18
C ASN A 17 -7.75 2.33 0.14
N PHE A 18 -7.17 3.06 1.11
CA PHE A 18 -5.73 3.27 1.17
C PHE A 18 -5.06 2.14 1.94
N ILE A 19 -4.46 1.21 1.21
CA ILE A 19 -3.72 0.06 1.77
C ILE A 19 -2.21 0.30 1.64
N PHE A 20 -1.46 0.07 2.71
CA PHE A 20 -0.01 0.23 2.74
C PHE A 20 0.63 -0.66 3.82
N GLY A 21 1.82 -1.21 3.54
CA GLY A 21 2.61 -1.97 4.50
C GLY A 21 3.61 -1.10 5.28
N GLN A 22 4.06 -1.58 6.44
CA GLN A 22 5.12 -0.94 7.25
C GLN A 22 6.52 -1.16 6.66
N SER A 23 6.71 -2.28 5.96
CA SER A 23 7.99 -2.70 5.39
C SER A 23 7.91 -2.71 3.86
N GLY A 24 9.00 -2.28 3.22
CA GLY A 24 9.11 -2.20 1.77
C GLY A 24 9.77 -3.45 1.16
N ALA A 25 9.52 -3.64 -0.14
CA ALA A 25 10.20 -4.68 -0.93
C ALA A 25 11.70 -4.41 -1.11
N GLY A 26 12.17 -3.17 -0.93
CA GLY A 26 13.60 -2.83 -0.99
C GLY A 26 14.24 -3.14 -2.35
N ASN A 27 13.53 -2.88 -3.45
CA ASN A 27 13.93 -3.21 -4.82
C ASN A 27 14.21 -4.70 -5.07
N ASN A 28 13.69 -5.60 -4.21
CA ASN A 28 13.79 -7.04 -4.36
C ASN A 28 12.43 -7.65 -4.74
N TRP A 29 12.36 -8.26 -5.92
CA TRP A 29 11.13 -8.88 -6.41
C TRP A 29 10.67 -10.05 -5.54
N ALA A 30 11.58 -10.94 -5.11
CA ALA A 30 11.23 -12.08 -4.28
C ALA A 30 10.66 -11.64 -2.93
N LYS A 31 11.21 -10.56 -2.35
CA LYS A 31 10.70 -9.96 -1.11
C LYS A 31 9.30 -9.37 -1.31
N GLY A 32 9.08 -8.69 -2.44
CA GLY A 32 7.78 -8.14 -2.77
C GLY A 32 6.72 -9.20 -3.09
N HIS A 33 7.09 -10.33 -3.69
CA HIS A 33 6.12 -11.32 -4.15
C HIS A 33 5.86 -12.44 -3.12
N TYR A 34 6.91 -12.94 -2.46
CA TYR A 34 6.79 -14.14 -1.61
C TYR A 34 6.74 -13.85 -0.12
N THR A 35 7.19 -12.67 0.35
CA THR A 35 7.22 -12.35 1.78
C THR A 35 6.38 -11.12 2.10
N GLU A 36 6.94 -9.91 1.97
CA GLU A 36 6.33 -8.67 2.47
C GLU A 36 5.02 -8.33 1.74
N GLY A 37 4.95 -8.59 0.43
CA GLY A 37 3.70 -8.37 -0.31
C GLY A 37 2.68 -9.49 -0.13
N ALA A 38 3.12 -10.69 0.27
CA ALA A 38 2.20 -11.78 0.59
C ALA A 38 1.42 -11.49 1.88
N GLU A 39 2.00 -10.78 2.84
CA GLU A 39 1.29 -10.31 4.04
C GLU A 39 0.26 -9.22 3.75
N LEU A 40 0.47 -8.43 2.68
CA LEU A 40 -0.41 -7.31 2.34
C LEU A 40 -1.55 -7.69 1.38
N VAL A 41 -1.43 -8.82 0.67
CA VAL A 41 -2.35 -9.18 -0.43
C VAL A 41 -3.78 -9.38 0.05
N ASP A 42 -3.98 -9.96 1.24
CA ASP A 42 -5.31 -10.24 1.76
C ASP A 42 -6.10 -8.94 1.99
N SER A 43 -5.45 -7.89 2.50
CA SER A 43 -6.07 -6.57 2.69
C SER A 43 -6.38 -5.83 1.38
N VAL A 44 -5.81 -6.27 0.25
CA VAL A 44 -6.09 -5.72 -1.09
C VAL A 44 -7.22 -6.48 -1.78
N LEU A 45 -7.41 -7.75 -1.43
CA LEU A 45 -8.40 -8.62 -2.06
C LEU A 45 -9.78 -8.59 -1.38
N ASP A 46 -9.84 -8.16 -0.11
CA ASP A 46 -11.09 -7.88 0.63
C ASP A 46 -11.70 -6.52 0.23
#